data_AF-A0A5C8HVH0-F1
#
_entry.id   AF-A0A5C8HVH0-F1
#
_cell.length_a   1.000
_cell.length_b   1.000
_cell.length_c   1.000
_cell.angle_alpha   90.00
_cell.angle_beta   90.00
_cell.angle_gamma   90.00
#
_symmetry.space_group_name_H-M   'P 1'
#
loop_
_entity.id
_entity.type
_entity.pdbx_description
1 polymer ?
#
loop_
_entity_poly.entity_id
_entity_poly.type
_entity_poly.pdbx_seq_one_letter_code
_entity_poly.pdbx_strand_id
1 'polypeptide(L)'
;MRLLAWWLRVVGLVYVALGVTFVPVLNTGRVDVLVPGFDASRGGPAWNGFVDFTFMFGLEEIVLGAFLIFASFRPRWWEPLVWLLVAFSLVRGIGHDVYMIASGYSLASNLAFVAFHLSLIVTGVLFLRRWQRRSRRTPATPAASVRSTAAAGW
;
A
#
# COMPACT_ATOMS: atom_id res chain seq x y z
N MET A 1 -5.07 6.66 17.85
CA MET A 1 -4.03 5.83 17.22
C MET A 1 -4.55 4.79 16.22
N ARG A 2 -5.75 4.24 16.42
CA ARG A 2 -6.28 3.09 15.67
C ARG A 2 -6.40 3.26 14.14
N LEU A 3 -6.78 4.43 13.61
CA LEU A 3 -7.12 4.56 12.19
C LEU A 3 -5.94 4.36 11.23
N LEU A 4 -4.80 5.03 11.47
CA LEU A 4 -3.62 4.89 10.59
C LEU A 4 -3.03 3.47 10.68
N ALA A 5 -2.95 2.91 11.88
CA ALA A 5 -2.53 1.52 12.07
C ALA A 5 -3.47 0.54 11.35
N TRP A 6 -4.79 0.73 11.48
CA TRP A 6 -5.77 -0.11 10.81
C TRP A 6 -5.67 0.00 9.29
N TRP A 7 -5.50 1.22 8.76
CA TRP A 7 -5.30 1.44 7.34
C TRP A 7 -4.06 0.72 6.82
N LEU A 8 -2.91 0.84 7.51
CA LEU A 8 -1.70 0.10 7.16
C LEU A 8 -1.93 -1.42 7.13
N ARG A 9 -2.71 -1.97 8.07
CA ARG A 9 -3.04 -3.41 8.08
C ARG A 9 -3.91 -3.80 6.90
N VAL A 10 -5.01 -3.09 6.68
CA VAL A 10 -5.96 -3.44 5.61
C VAL A 10 -5.29 -3.30 4.26
N VAL A 11 -4.61 -2.19 4.01
CA VAL A 11 -3.88 -1.99 2.77
C VAL A 11 -2.78 -3.05 2.64
N GLY A 12 -2.03 -3.33 3.70
CA GLY A 12 -1.02 -4.38 3.68
C GLY A 12 -1.59 -5.77 3.34
N LEU A 13 -2.74 -6.13 3.91
CA LEU A 13 -3.44 -7.39 3.57
C LEU A 13 -3.91 -7.42 2.10
N VAL A 14 -4.39 -6.30 1.57
CA VAL A 14 -4.77 -6.17 0.16
C VAL A 14 -3.56 -6.38 -0.75
N TYR A 15 -2.42 -5.74 -0.45
CA TYR A 15 -1.17 -5.91 -1.19
C TYR A 15 -0.66 -7.36 -1.16
N VAL A 16 -0.68 -8.00 0.01
CA VAL A 16 -0.34 -9.43 0.12
C VAL A 16 -1.29 -10.29 -0.71
N ALA A 17 -2.60 -10.08 -0.58
CA ALA A 17 -3.59 -10.86 -1.33
C ALA A 17 -3.40 -10.68 -2.84
N LEU A 18 -3.20 -9.45 -3.31
CA LEU A 18 -2.94 -9.12 -4.70
C LEU A 18 -1.69 -9.84 -5.22
N GLY A 19 -0.59 -9.76 -4.47
CA GLY A 19 0.66 -10.42 -4.84
C GLY A 19 0.56 -11.94 -4.87
N VAL A 20 -0.17 -12.55 -3.94
CA VAL A 20 -0.47 -13.99 -3.95
C VAL A 20 -1.16 -14.40 -5.25
N THR A 21 -2.05 -13.56 -5.78
CA THR A 21 -2.77 -13.88 -7.03
C THR A 21 -1.83 -14.03 -8.25
N PHE A 22 -0.60 -13.51 -8.18
CA PHE A 22 0.41 -13.60 -9.22
C PHE A 22 1.39 -14.77 -9.05
N VAL A 23 1.24 -15.60 -8.01
CA VAL A 23 2.01 -16.85 -7.88
C VAL A 23 1.70 -17.75 -9.10
N PRO A 24 2.70 -18.38 -9.75
CA PRO A 24 2.50 -19.06 -11.05
C PRO A 24 1.35 -20.07 -11.08
N VAL A 25 1.16 -20.82 -9.99
CA VAL A 25 0.08 -21.82 -9.87
C VAL A 25 -1.32 -21.18 -9.99
N LEU A 26 -1.49 -19.93 -9.54
CA LEU A 26 -2.75 -19.19 -9.63
C LEU A 26 -2.82 -18.34 -10.90
N ASN A 27 -1.70 -17.71 -11.25
CA ASN A 27 -1.63 -16.72 -12.31
C ASN A 27 -1.81 -17.33 -13.71
N THR A 28 -1.26 -18.53 -13.94
CA THR A 28 -1.40 -19.25 -15.22
C THR A 28 -2.85 -19.53 -15.61
N GLY A 29 -3.77 -19.64 -14.65
CA GLY A 29 -5.21 -19.77 -14.92
C GLY A 29 -5.93 -18.45 -15.23
N ARG A 30 -5.25 -17.31 -15.06
CA ARG A 30 -5.83 -15.96 -15.12
C ARG A 30 -5.31 -15.11 -16.27
N VAL A 31 -4.27 -15.55 -16.98
CA VAL A 31 -3.65 -14.77 -18.07
C VAL A 31 -4.69 -14.31 -19.09
N ASP A 32 -5.59 -15.19 -19.53
CA ASP A 32 -6.62 -14.84 -20.53
C ASP A 32 -7.65 -13.82 -20.01
N VAL A 33 -7.82 -13.73 -18.69
CA VAL A 33 -8.69 -12.73 -18.03
C VAL A 33 -7.94 -11.41 -17.86
N LEU A 34 -6.65 -11.46 -17.53
CA LEU A 34 -5.80 -10.29 -17.34
C LEU A 34 -5.48 -9.59 -18.67
N VAL A 35 -5.26 -10.38 -19.71
CA VAL A 35 -4.95 -9.92 -21.07
C VAL A 35 -5.84 -10.69 -22.05
N PRO A 36 -7.09 -10.23 -22.25
CA PRO A 36 -7.98 -10.83 -23.24
C PRO A 36 -7.34 -10.79 -24.64
N GLY A 37 -7.25 -11.96 -25.28
CA GLY A 37 -6.62 -12.08 -26.60
C GLY A 37 -5.10 -12.22 -26.58
N PHE A 38 -4.51 -12.60 -25.44
CA PHE A 38 -3.09 -12.95 -25.37
C PHE A 38 -2.77 -14.09 -26.35
N ASP A 39 -1.88 -13.81 -27.30
CA ASP A 39 -1.62 -14.62 -28.50
C ASP A 39 -0.46 -15.62 -28.34
N ALA A 40 0.21 -15.60 -27.19
CA ALA A 40 1.28 -16.54 -26.88
C ALA A 40 0.73 -17.94 -26.59
N SER A 41 1.40 -18.96 -27.12
CA SER A 41 1.06 -20.35 -26.83
C SER A 41 1.22 -20.65 -25.33
N ARG A 42 0.20 -21.28 -24.73
CA ARG A 42 0.23 -21.65 -23.31
C ARG A 42 1.42 -22.57 -23.03
N GLY A 43 2.24 -22.20 -22.04
CA GLY A 43 3.48 -22.90 -21.70
C GLY A 43 4.67 -22.59 -22.62
N GLY A 44 4.48 -21.79 -23.67
CA GLY A 44 5.56 -21.29 -24.53
C GLY A 44 6.39 -20.19 -23.85
N PRO A 45 7.56 -19.82 -24.40
CA PRO A 45 8.47 -18.85 -23.77
C PRO A 45 7.84 -17.48 -23.50
N ALA A 46 7.03 -16.95 -24.42
CA ALA A 46 6.35 -15.66 -24.23
C ALA A 46 5.29 -15.73 -23.12
N TRP A 47 4.55 -16.85 -23.03
CA TRP A 47 3.59 -17.07 -21.96
C TRP A 47 4.28 -17.16 -20.60
N ASN A 48 5.30 -18.01 -20.49
CA ASN A 48 6.05 -18.17 -19.24
C ASN A 48 6.75 -16.88 -18.85
N GLY A 49 7.32 -16.15 -19.82
CA GLY A 49 7.92 -14.84 -19.59
C GLY A 49 6.94 -13.82 -19.01
N PHE A 50 5.69 -13.79 -19.50
CA PHE A 50 4.64 -12.94 -18.92
C PHE A 50 4.26 -13.37 -17.49
N VAL A 51 4.11 -14.68 -17.26
CA VAL A 51 3.82 -15.24 -15.93
C VAL A 51 4.96 -14.94 -14.94
N ASP A 52 6.20 -15.08 -15.35
CA ASP A 52 7.39 -14.81 -14.52
C ASP A 52 7.53 -13.31 -14.22
N PHE A 53 7.30 -12.46 -15.22
CA PHE A 53 7.29 -11.01 -15.05
C PHE A 53 6.23 -10.57 -14.03
N THR A 54 5.01 -11.08 -14.18
CA THR A 54 3.91 -10.76 -13.25
C THR A 54 4.11 -11.41 -11.88
N PHE A 55 4.79 -12.55 -11.79
CA PHE A 55 5.20 -13.14 -10.52
C PHE A 55 6.20 -12.26 -9.77
N MET A 56 7.20 -11.70 -10.46
CA MET A 56 8.13 -10.72 -9.88
C MET A 56 7.36 -9.54 -9.29
N PHE A 57 6.38 -9.00 -10.02
CA PHE A 57 5.50 -7.97 -9.48
C PHE A 57 4.75 -8.47 -8.23
N GLY A 58 4.21 -9.67 -8.24
CA GLY A 58 3.53 -10.26 -7.08
C GLY A 58 4.42 -10.36 -5.84
N LEU A 59 5.70 -10.68 -6.00
CA LEU A 59 6.66 -10.71 -4.88
C LEU A 59 6.88 -9.31 -4.27
N GLU A 60 7.00 -8.28 -5.10
CA GLU A 60 7.11 -6.89 -4.63
C GLU A 60 5.88 -6.47 -3.82
N GLU A 61 4.69 -6.84 -4.30
CA GLU A 61 3.42 -6.55 -3.62
C GLU A 61 3.30 -7.30 -2.28
N ILE A 62 3.74 -8.57 -2.21
CA ILE A 62 3.79 -9.33 -0.95
C ILE A 62 4.73 -8.69 0.05
N VAL A 63 5.94 -8.30 -0.37
CA VAL A 63 6.93 -7.67 0.51
C VAL A 63 6.42 -6.32 1.01
N LEU A 64 5.87 -5.49 0.12
CA LEU A 64 5.29 -4.20 0.49
C LEU A 64 4.13 -4.39 1.48
N GLY A 65 3.23 -5.35 1.19
CA GLY A 65 2.10 -5.66 2.04
C GLY A 65 2.49 -6.16 3.43
N ALA A 66 3.45 -7.08 3.51
CA ALA A 66 4.01 -7.55 4.78
C ALA A 66 4.66 -6.40 5.57
N PHE A 67 5.37 -5.51 4.89
CA PHE A 67 6.01 -4.35 5.51
C PHE A 67 4.99 -3.34 6.05
N LEU A 68 3.86 -3.12 5.36
CA LEU A 68 2.75 -2.30 5.85
C LEU A 68 2.10 -2.91 7.10
N ILE A 69 1.88 -4.22 7.10
CA ILE A 69 1.35 -4.93 8.28
C ILE A 69 2.32 -4.77 9.46
N PHE A 70 3.62 -4.92 9.24
CA PHE A 70 4.64 -4.68 10.26
C PHE A 70 4.64 -3.22 10.76
N ALA A 71 4.61 -2.25 9.85
CA ALA A 71 4.58 -0.83 10.16
C ALA A 71 3.36 -0.44 11.01
N SER A 72 2.26 -1.18 10.87
CA SER A 72 1.02 -0.96 11.64
C SER A 72 1.18 -1.10 13.16
N PHE A 73 2.20 -1.81 13.64
CA PHE A 73 2.45 -1.96 15.08
C PHE A 73 3.03 -0.69 15.70
N ARG A 74 3.70 0.16 14.90
CA ARG A 74 4.34 1.41 15.36
C ARG A 74 4.16 2.54 14.34
N PRO A 75 2.92 2.95 14.00
CA PRO A 75 2.63 3.81 12.84
C PRO A 75 3.31 5.18 12.90
N ARG A 76 3.66 5.69 14.10
CA ARG A 76 4.41 6.94 14.29
C ARG A 76 5.72 6.99 13.51
N TRP A 77 6.43 5.87 13.41
CA TRP A 77 7.76 5.80 12.80
C TRP A 77 7.69 5.61 11.29
N TRP A 78 6.50 5.33 10.75
CA TRP A 78 6.29 4.92 9.37
C TRP A 78 5.38 5.89 8.61
N GLU A 79 5.27 7.14 9.06
CA GLU A 79 4.56 8.19 8.31
C GLU A 79 5.09 8.37 6.87
N PRO A 80 6.42 8.32 6.61
CA PRO A 80 6.94 8.38 5.24
C PRO A 80 6.44 7.24 4.32
N LEU A 81 6.08 6.08 4.89
CA LEU A 81 5.58 4.94 4.12
C LEU A 81 4.23 5.26 3.45
N VAL A 82 3.40 6.10 4.06
CA VAL A 82 2.15 6.58 3.44
C VAL A 82 2.46 7.40 2.18
N TRP A 83 3.45 8.29 2.24
CA TRP A 83 3.85 9.10 1.10
C TRP A 83 4.51 8.27 0.00
N LEU A 84 5.29 7.25 0.38
CA LEU A 84 5.81 6.28 -0.58
C LEU A 84 4.67 5.54 -1.29
N LEU A 85 3.64 5.10 -0.57
CA LEU A 85 2.44 4.49 -1.17
C LEU A 85 1.68 5.46 -2.08
N VAL A 86 1.60 6.75 -1.72
CA VAL A 86 1.01 7.78 -2.58
C VAL A 86 1.82 7.92 -3.87
N ALA A 87 3.15 7.98 -3.78
CA ALA A 87 4.01 8.06 -4.95
C ALA A 87 3.87 6.82 -5.85
N PHE A 88 3.87 5.62 -5.27
CA PHE A 88 3.63 4.39 -6.02
C PHE A 88 2.25 4.38 -6.68
N SER A 89 1.20 4.79 -5.96
CA SER A 89 -0.16 4.84 -6.51
C SER A 89 -0.30 5.85 -7.65
N LEU A 90 0.44 6.96 -7.61
CA LEU A 90 0.43 7.95 -8.69
C LEU A 90 1.21 7.47 -9.93
N VAL A 91 2.44 6.98 -9.73
CA VAL A 91 3.34 6.65 -10.83
C VAL A 91 3.04 5.26 -11.39
N ARG A 92 3.16 4.22 -10.55
CA ARG A 92 3.00 2.82 -10.95
C ARG A 92 1.52 2.40 -10.99
N GLY A 93 0.65 3.04 -10.22
CA GLY A 93 -0.78 2.80 -10.30
C GLY A 93 -1.41 3.57 -11.46
N ILE A 94 -1.84 4.79 -11.17
CA ILE A 94 -2.60 5.63 -12.11
C ILE A 94 -1.82 5.90 -13.41
N GLY A 95 -0.53 6.24 -13.33
CA GLY A 95 0.29 6.48 -14.52
C GLY A 95 0.38 5.26 -15.44
N HIS A 96 0.53 4.07 -14.87
CA HIS A 96 0.51 2.81 -15.61
C HIS A 96 -0.88 2.52 -16.19
N ASP A 97 -1.96 2.71 -15.42
CA ASP A 97 -3.33 2.48 -15.91
C ASP A 97 -3.65 3.39 -17.11
N VAL A 98 -3.23 4.66 -17.06
CA VAL A 98 -3.37 5.61 -18.19
C VAL A 98 -2.58 5.13 -19.40
N TYR A 99 -1.34 4.68 -19.20
CA TYR A 99 -0.51 4.10 -20.27
C TYR A 99 -1.18 2.86 -20.89
N MET A 100 -1.74 1.97 -20.08
CA MET A 100 -2.43 0.77 -20.55
C MET A 100 -3.68 1.13 -21.36
N ILE A 101 -4.47 2.10 -20.91
CA ILE A 101 -5.61 2.62 -21.69
C ILE A 101 -5.13 3.16 -23.04
N ALA A 102 -4.08 3.99 -23.05
CA ALA A 102 -3.51 4.54 -24.28
C ALA A 102 -2.96 3.46 -25.21
N SER A 103 -2.52 2.33 -24.66
CA SER A 103 -2.00 1.18 -25.40
C SER A 103 -3.09 0.20 -25.87
N GLY A 104 -4.37 0.54 -25.67
CA GLY A 104 -5.51 -0.24 -26.16
C GLY A 104 -6.01 -1.35 -25.22
N TYR A 105 -5.53 -1.39 -23.97
CA TYR A 105 -6.05 -2.33 -22.97
C TYR A 105 -7.43 -1.89 -22.43
N SER A 106 -8.11 -2.82 -21.76
CA SER A 106 -9.50 -2.63 -21.28
C SER A 106 -9.70 -1.36 -20.45
N LEU A 107 -10.51 -0.43 -20.97
CA LEU A 107 -10.85 0.82 -20.29
C LEU A 107 -11.51 0.56 -18.93
N ALA A 108 -12.47 -0.37 -18.87
CA ALA A 108 -13.21 -0.65 -17.64
C ALA A 108 -12.30 -1.19 -16.52
N SER A 109 -11.40 -2.11 -16.84
CA SER A 109 -10.45 -2.68 -15.87
C SER A 109 -9.51 -1.60 -15.33
N ASN A 110 -8.89 -0.83 -16.23
CA ASN A 110 -7.94 0.21 -15.84
C ASN A 110 -8.63 1.34 -15.05
N LEU A 111 -9.86 1.74 -15.38
CA LEU A 111 -10.60 2.72 -14.58
C LEU A 111 -10.95 2.20 -13.17
N ALA A 112 -11.21 0.91 -13.02
CA ALA A 112 -11.42 0.30 -11.71
C ALA A 112 -10.14 0.36 -10.86
N PHE A 113 -8.97 0.09 -11.46
CA PHE A 113 -7.68 0.24 -10.77
C PHE A 113 -7.32 1.69 -10.46
N VAL A 114 -7.60 2.64 -11.36
CA VAL A 114 -7.46 4.09 -11.06
C VAL A 114 -8.29 4.47 -9.84
N ALA A 115 -9.56 4.03 -9.79
CA ALA A 115 -10.42 4.29 -8.64
C ALA A 115 -9.86 3.66 -7.34
N PHE A 116 -9.32 2.44 -7.43
CA PHE A 116 -8.63 1.78 -6.32
C PHE A 116 -7.44 2.61 -5.82
N HIS A 117 -6.56 3.06 -6.71
CA HIS A 117 -5.40 3.90 -6.35
C HIS A 117 -5.81 5.26 -5.75
N LEU A 118 -6.83 5.91 -6.31
CA LEU A 118 -7.39 7.13 -5.74
C LEU A 118 -7.93 6.90 -4.32
N SER A 119 -8.59 5.77 -4.09
CA SER A 119 -9.08 5.41 -2.74
C SER A 119 -7.93 5.24 -1.75
N LEU A 120 -6.82 4.59 -2.14
CA LEU A 120 -5.62 4.46 -1.32
C LEU A 120 -5.01 5.82 -0.99
N ILE A 121 -4.82 6.68 -1.99
CA ILE A 121 -4.25 8.02 -1.82
C ILE A 121 -5.12 8.85 -0.87
N VAL A 122 -6.42 8.94 -1.15
CA VAL A 122 -7.36 9.77 -0.38
C VAL A 122 -7.43 9.28 1.07
N THR A 123 -7.65 7.99 1.28
CA THR A 123 -7.78 7.44 2.65
C THR A 123 -6.47 7.52 3.43
N GLY A 124 -5.33 7.22 2.80
CA GLY A 124 -4.00 7.32 3.41
C GLY A 124 -3.68 8.74 3.86
N VAL A 125 -3.85 9.73 2.98
CA VAL A 125 -3.62 11.15 3.31
C VAL A 125 -4.57 11.64 4.39
N LEU A 126 -5.86 11.30 4.32
CA LEU A 126 -6.84 11.70 5.34
C LEU A 126 -6.49 11.14 6.72
N PHE A 127 -6.14 9.86 6.81
CA PHE A 127 -5.81 9.22 8.09
C PHE A 127 -4.46 9.67 8.64
N LEU A 128 -3.47 9.91 7.79
CA LEU A 128 -2.19 10.52 8.19
C LEU A 128 -2.40 11.93 8.75
N ARG A 129 -3.15 12.79 8.05
CA ARG A 129 -3.44 14.16 8.53
C ARG A 129 -4.20 14.16 9.86
N ARG A 130 -5.17 13.27 10.03
CA ARG A 130 -5.90 13.11 11.30
C ARG A 130 -4.98 12.62 12.42
N TRP A 131 -4.07 11.70 12.13
CA TRP A 131 -3.07 11.22 13.08
C TRP A 131 -2.15 12.36 13.54
N GLN A 132 -1.53 13.09 12.61
CA GLN A 132 -0.61 14.18 12.90
C GLN A 132 -1.27 15.29 13.74
N ARG A 133 -2.53 15.65 13.42
CA ARG A 133 -3.30 16.64 14.22
C ARG A 133 -3.53 16.17 15.66
N ARG A 134 -3.79 14.88 15.89
CA ARG A 134 -3.95 14.34 17.25
C ARG A 134 -2.63 14.35 18.01
N SER A 135 -1.53 13.93 17.37
CA SER A 135 -0.20 13.90 17.99
C SER A 135 0.28 15.28 18.43
N ARG A 136 -0.08 16.35 17.70
CA ARG A 136 0.24 17.74 18.06
C ARG A 136 -0.62 18.32 19.20
N ARG A 137 -1.80 17.73 19.46
CA ARG A 137 -2.75 18.22 20.47
C ARG A 137 -2.53 17.64 21.86
N THR A 138 -1.79 16.55 21.99
CA THR A 138 -1.40 16.03 23.31
C THR A 138 -0.47 17.07 23.95
N PRO A 139 -0.89 17.78 25.01
CA PRO A 139 -0.02 18.73 25.69
C PRO A 139 1.23 17.97 26.15
N ALA A 140 2.40 18.60 26.08
CA ALA A 140 3.53 18.11 26.86
C ALA A 140 3.04 17.96 28.30
N THR A 141 3.12 16.74 28.85
CA THR A 141 2.89 16.53 30.28
C THR A 141 3.65 17.64 30.99
N PRO A 142 2.99 18.54 31.75
CA PRO A 142 3.73 19.56 32.47
C PRO A 142 4.76 18.80 33.28
N ALA A 143 6.05 19.08 33.02
CA ALA A 143 7.15 18.47 33.74
C ALA A 143 6.77 18.58 35.20
N ALA A 144 6.61 17.43 35.87
CA ALA A 144 6.19 17.38 37.25
C ALA A 144 7.03 18.40 38.00
N SER A 145 6.40 19.51 38.41
CA SER A 145 7.08 20.61 39.07
C SER A 145 7.85 19.95 40.20
N VAL A 146 9.18 20.04 40.15
CA VAL A 146 10.05 19.62 41.24
C VAL A 146 9.51 20.34 42.46
N ARG A 147 8.72 19.65 43.28
CA ARG A 147 8.37 20.11 44.61
C ARG A 147 9.70 20.08 45.34
N SER A 148 10.34 21.23 45.36
CA SER A 148 11.40 21.55 46.31
C SER A 148 10.83 21.26 47.69
N THR A 149 11.12 20.08 48.23
CA THR A 149 11.03 19.82 49.66
C THR A 149 12.24 20.50 50.29
N ALA A 150 12.22 21.84 50.29
CA ALA A 150 12.89 22.62 51.33
C ALA A 150 12.04 22.47 52.58
N ALA A 151 12.15 21.32 53.24
CA ALA A 151 11.68 21.17 54.60
C ALA A 151 12.73 21.84 55.49
N ALA A 152 12.34 23.00 56.01
CA ALA A 152 13.00 23.69 57.11
C ALA A 152 12.91 22.88 58.42
N GLY A 153 13.88 23.11 59.30
CA GLY A 153 13.93 22.67 60.71
C GLY A 153 14.95 21.56 60.93
N TRP A 154 16.01 21.71 61.72
CA TRP A 154 16.30 22.61 62.84
C TRP A 154 17.80 22.90 62.91
#